data_AF-A0A6J1ARY7-F1
#
_entry.id   AF-A0A6J1ARY7-F1
#
_cell.length_a   1.000
_cell.length_b   1.000
_cell.length_c   1.000
_cell.angle_alpha   90.00
_cell.angle_beta   90.00
_cell.angle_gamma   90.00
#
_symmetry.space_group_name_H-M   'P 1'
#
loop_
_entity.id
_entity.type
_entity.pdbx_description
1 polymer ?
#
loop_
_entity_poly.entity_id
_entity_poly.type
_entity_poly.pdbx_seq_one_letter_code
_entity_poly.pdbx_strand_id
1 'polypeptide(L)'
;MITFMDSKEKLKEMEKCLDSQLWHACAGGMVQMPSVNAKVFYFPQGHAEHACGPVDFRNCPRIPAYVLCRVASVKFMADPETDEVFAKIRLIPVGTNEPDFEDDGIGSIHGNETQEKPASFAKTLTQSDANNGGGFSVPRYCAETIFPRLDYSADPPVQTILAKDVHGETWKFRHIYRGTPRRHLLTTGWSTFVNHKKGWKAQVEKKI
;
A
#
# COMPACT_ATOMS: atom_id res chain seq x y z
N MET A 1 26.82 15.78 32.69
CA MET A 1 27.61 15.46 31.48
C MET A 1 26.60 15.09 30.41
N ILE A 2 26.36 15.99 29.46
CA ILE A 2 25.37 15.82 28.40
C ILE A 2 25.96 14.82 27.41
N THR A 3 25.48 13.58 27.42
CA THR A 3 25.81 12.58 26.43
C THR A 3 25.05 12.90 25.15
N PHE A 4 25.78 13.39 24.15
CA PHE A 4 25.33 13.52 22.78
C PHE A 4 25.03 12.11 22.25
N MET A 5 23.75 11.78 22.05
CA MET A 5 23.37 10.59 21.28
C MET A 5 23.72 10.86 19.81
N ASP A 6 24.60 10.02 19.29
CA ASP A 6 25.17 10.09 17.95
C ASP A 6 24.05 10.08 16.90
N SER A 7 24.00 11.15 16.10
CA SER A 7 22.97 11.38 15.09
C SER A 7 23.00 10.37 13.93
N LYS A 8 23.96 9.42 13.91
CA LYS A 8 24.02 8.35 12.90
C LYS A 8 23.13 7.15 13.18
N GLU A 9 22.64 6.93 14.41
CA GLU A 9 21.72 5.82 14.67
C GLU A 9 20.33 6.08 14.06
N LYS A 10 19.92 7.34 13.90
CA LYS A 10 18.67 7.72 13.21
C LYS A 10 18.70 7.52 11.68
N LEU A 11 19.89 7.46 11.08
CA LEU A 11 20.04 7.26 9.62
C LEU A 11 20.02 5.78 9.21
N LYS A 12 19.96 4.87 10.19
CA LYS A 12 19.92 3.42 10.00
C LYS A 12 18.61 2.78 10.44
N GLU A 13 17.57 3.58 10.67
CA GLU A 13 16.22 3.12 10.39
C GLU A 13 16.12 3.04 8.87
N MET A 14 16.63 1.92 8.33
CA MET A 14 16.50 1.54 6.94
C MET A 14 15.06 1.85 6.54
N GLU A 15 14.83 2.94 5.78
CA GLU A 15 13.50 3.38 5.34
C GLU A 15 12.80 2.13 4.81
N LYS A 16 11.94 1.50 5.64
CA LYS A 16 11.38 0.19 5.32
C LYS A 16 10.45 0.42 4.15
N CYS A 17 10.89 0.01 2.98
CA CYS A 17 10.04 0.04 1.80
C CYS A 17 8.94 -0.99 2.00
N LEU A 18 7.72 -0.59 1.68
CA LEU A 18 6.58 -1.49 1.65
C LEU A 18 6.73 -2.51 0.53
N ASP A 19 6.12 -3.67 0.76
CA ASP A 19 5.89 -4.62 -0.31
C ASP A 19 5.02 -3.96 -1.39
N SER A 20 5.39 -4.13 -2.66
CA SER A 20 4.70 -3.49 -3.77
C SER A 20 3.23 -3.91 -3.84
N GLN A 21 2.92 -5.18 -3.58
CA GLN A 21 1.56 -5.70 -3.68
C GLN A 21 0.66 -5.07 -2.61
N LEU A 22 1.14 -5.03 -1.37
CA LEU A 22 0.45 -4.36 -0.26
C LEU A 22 0.20 -2.89 -0.54
N TRP A 23 1.23 -2.21 -1.02
CA TRP A 23 1.13 -0.80 -1.33
C TRP A 23 0.07 -0.53 -2.41
N HIS A 24 0.04 -1.32 -3.48
CA HIS A 24 -0.97 -1.17 -4.55
C HIS A 24 -2.38 -1.57 -4.12
N ALA A 25 -2.54 -2.53 -3.20
CA ALA A 25 -3.83 -2.88 -2.62
C ALA A 25 -4.42 -1.69 -1.83
N CYS A 26 -3.58 -1.00 -1.06
CA CYS A 26 -3.94 0.20 -0.30
C CYS A 26 -4.15 1.44 -1.20
N ALA A 27 -3.29 1.66 -2.18
CA ALA A 27 -3.33 2.85 -3.05
C ALA A 27 -4.54 2.87 -3.99
N GLY A 28 -5.11 1.69 -4.29
CA GLY A 28 -6.33 1.54 -5.07
C GLY A 28 -6.09 1.14 -6.52
N GLY A 29 -7.11 0.55 -7.14
CA GLY A 29 -6.99 -0.13 -8.44
C GLY A 29 -6.67 0.76 -9.65
N MET A 30 -6.79 2.08 -9.53
CA MET A 30 -6.49 3.02 -10.62
C MET A 30 -5.03 3.50 -10.62
N VAL A 31 -4.27 3.24 -9.55
CA VAL A 31 -2.89 3.70 -9.45
C VAL A 31 -2.00 2.86 -10.35
N GLN A 32 -1.17 3.53 -11.15
CA GLN A 32 -0.16 2.94 -12.02
C GLN A 32 1.18 3.57 -11.69
N MET A 33 2.18 2.74 -11.43
CA MET A 33 3.52 3.20 -11.06
C MET A 33 4.50 3.03 -12.21
N PRO A 34 5.34 4.03 -12.51
CA PRO A 34 6.32 3.91 -13.57
C PRO A 34 7.42 2.93 -13.15
N SER A 35 7.91 2.15 -14.12
CA SER A 35 9.04 1.25 -13.90
C SER A 35 10.33 2.02 -13.69
N VAL A 36 11.25 1.47 -12.88
CA VAL A 36 12.60 2.02 -12.76
C VAL A 36 13.28 2.00 -14.13
N ASN A 37 14.03 3.06 -14.43
CA ASN A 37 14.64 3.39 -15.73
C ASN A 37 13.68 3.81 -16.85
N ALA A 38 12.36 3.81 -16.64
CA ALA A 38 11.43 4.36 -17.62
C ALA A 38 11.67 5.86 -17.85
N LYS A 39 11.49 6.31 -19.11
CA LYS A 39 11.40 7.73 -19.45
C LYS A 39 9.98 8.23 -19.12
N VAL A 40 9.87 9.31 -18.36
CA VAL A 40 8.60 9.92 -17.95
C VAL A 40 8.66 11.43 -18.10
N PHE A 41 7.50 12.06 -18.36
CA PHE A 41 7.37 13.51 -18.25
C PHE A 41 6.94 13.89 -16.83
N TYR A 42 7.76 14.70 -16.17
CA TYR A 42 7.42 15.33 -14.90
C TYR A 42 6.73 16.67 -15.16
N PHE A 43 5.55 16.88 -14.57
CA PHE A 43 4.77 18.11 -14.69
C PHE A 43 4.82 18.90 -13.35
N PRO A 44 5.64 19.97 -13.25
CA PRO A 44 5.76 20.74 -12.00
C PRO A 44 4.43 21.33 -11.51
N GLN A 45 3.54 21.72 -12.44
CA GLN A 45 2.21 22.22 -12.10
C GLN A 45 1.36 21.14 -11.41
N GLY A 46 1.31 19.92 -11.96
CA GLY A 46 0.55 18.81 -11.36
C GLY A 46 1.10 18.41 -9.98
N HIS A 47 2.42 18.49 -9.78
CA HIS A 47 3.01 18.33 -8.45
C HIS A 47 2.51 19.39 -7.49
N ALA A 48 2.49 20.67 -7.91
CA ALA A 48 2.04 21.76 -7.08
C ALA A 48 0.54 21.68 -6.73
N GLU A 49 -0.29 21.19 -7.66
CA GLU A 49 -1.72 20.93 -7.41
C GLU A 49 -1.93 19.81 -6.37
N HIS A 50 -1.05 18.80 -6.36
CA HIS A 50 -1.11 17.70 -5.39
C HIS A 50 -0.44 18.03 -4.04
N ALA A 51 0.46 19.02 -4.01
CA ALA A 51 1.10 19.44 -2.77
C ALA A 51 0.03 20.01 -1.82
N CYS A 52 -0.15 19.40 -0.64
CA CYS A 52 -1.05 19.85 0.40
C CYS A 52 -0.55 21.13 1.11
N GLY A 53 -0.22 22.19 0.35
CA GLY A 53 0.28 23.46 0.86
C GLY A 53 0.54 24.51 -0.23
N PRO A 54 0.70 25.79 0.15
CA PRO A 54 0.97 26.86 -0.82
C PRO A 54 2.36 26.68 -1.44
N VAL A 55 2.41 26.67 -2.78
CA VAL A 55 3.67 26.65 -3.53
C VAL A 55 4.05 28.08 -3.91
N ASP A 56 5.20 28.55 -3.44
CA ASP A 56 5.70 29.88 -3.77
C ASP A 56 6.51 29.86 -5.08
N PHE A 57 5.90 30.38 -6.14
CA PHE A 57 6.53 30.49 -7.46
C PHE A 57 7.27 31.83 -7.68
N ARG A 58 7.27 32.75 -6.71
CA ARG A 58 7.81 34.12 -6.89
C ARG A 58 9.28 34.14 -7.32
N ASN A 59 10.05 33.14 -6.89
CA ASN A 59 11.47 33.02 -7.20
C ASN A 59 11.78 32.09 -8.40
N CYS A 60 10.75 31.61 -9.12
CA CYS A 60 10.90 30.67 -10.23
C CYS A 60 10.34 31.27 -11.55
N PRO A 61 11.03 32.25 -12.15
CA PRO A 61 10.49 33.02 -13.28
C PRO A 61 10.29 32.23 -14.58
N ARG A 62 10.85 31.01 -14.71
CA ARG A 62 10.64 30.10 -15.85
C ARG A 62 10.65 28.65 -15.40
N ILE A 63 9.52 28.19 -14.86
CA ILE A 63 9.30 26.75 -14.66
C ILE A 63 8.86 26.14 -16.00
N PRO A 64 9.57 25.14 -16.53
CA PRO A 64 9.12 24.45 -17.73
C PRO A 64 7.80 23.72 -17.47
N ALA A 65 6.90 23.69 -18.46
CA ALA A 65 5.60 23.00 -18.34
C ALA A 65 5.76 21.50 -18.06
N TYR A 66 6.84 20.90 -18.59
CA TYR A 66 7.23 19.52 -18.33
C TYR A 66 8.76 19.37 -18.39
N VAL A 67 9.27 18.32 -17.73
CA VAL A 67 10.68 17.92 -17.77
C VAL A 67 10.75 16.44 -18.12
N LEU A 68 11.48 16.08 -19.19
CA LEU A 68 11.76 14.69 -19.50
C LEU A 68 12.76 14.13 -18.48
N CYS A 69 12.39 13.04 -17.83
CA CYS A 69 13.17 12.43 -16.76
C CYS A 69 13.28 10.92 -16.97
N ARG A 70 14.37 10.34 -16.47
CA ARG A 70 14.50 8.90 -16.21
C ARG A 70 14.14 8.61 -14.76
N VAL A 71 13.34 7.58 -14.52
CA VAL A 71 13.03 7.11 -13.17
C VAL A 71 14.27 6.42 -12.59
N ALA A 72 14.87 6.99 -11.55
CA ALA A 72 16.03 6.41 -10.89
C ALA A 72 15.65 5.40 -9.79
N SER A 73 14.54 5.64 -9.09
CA SER A 73 14.03 4.72 -8.07
C SER A 73 12.58 5.04 -7.72
N VAL A 74 11.83 4.01 -7.34
CA VAL A 74 10.50 4.11 -6.72
C VAL A 74 10.58 3.43 -5.36
N LYS A 75 10.19 4.14 -4.30
CA LYS A 75 10.07 3.57 -2.94
C LYS A 75 8.63 3.69 -2.47
N PHE A 76 8.05 2.59 -2.03
CA PHE A 76 6.71 2.50 -1.46
C PHE A 76 6.75 2.74 0.05
N MET A 77 5.92 3.65 0.54
CA MET A 77 5.93 4.10 1.93
C MET A 77 4.50 4.29 2.46
N ALA A 78 4.36 4.35 3.78
CA ALA A 78 3.14 4.75 4.45
C ALA A 78 3.46 5.79 5.54
N ASP A 79 2.54 6.71 5.75
CA ASP A 79 2.62 7.67 6.83
C ASP A 79 2.43 6.96 8.19
N PRO A 80 3.33 7.16 9.17
CA PRO A 80 3.31 6.43 10.44
C PRO A 80 2.12 6.79 11.34
N GLU A 81 1.45 7.91 11.12
CA GLU A 81 0.33 8.37 11.93
C GLU A 81 -1.03 8.12 11.27
N THR A 82 -1.10 8.27 9.94
CA THR A 82 -2.37 8.21 9.19
C THR A 82 -2.58 6.90 8.43
N ASP A 83 -1.55 6.05 8.32
CA ASP A 83 -1.50 4.88 7.42
C ASP A 83 -1.66 5.22 5.93
N GLU A 84 -1.61 6.50 5.55
CA GLU A 84 -1.73 6.93 4.16
C GLU A 84 -0.52 6.45 3.35
N VAL A 85 -0.77 5.68 2.30
CA VAL A 85 0.29 5.15 1.44
C VAL A 85 0.74 6.19 0.41
N PHE A 86 2.05 6.35 0.26
CA PHE A 86 2.65 7.26 -0.72
C PHE A 86 3.91 6.66 -1.35
N ALA A 87 4.35 7.21 -2.47
CA ALA A 87 5.57 6.77 -3.15
C ALA A 87 6.59 7.91 -3.26
N LYS A 88 7.86 7.62 -2.94
CA LYS A 88 8.99 8.50 -3.23
C LYS A 88 9.60 8.09 -4.57
N ILE A 89 9.40 8.92 -5.59
CA ILE A 89 9.95 8.70 -6.93
C ILE A 89 11.14 9.63 -7.13
N ARG A 90 12.32 9.07 -7.40
CA ARG A 90 13.52 9.84 -7.74
C ARG A 90 13.62 9.95 -9.26
N LEU A 91 13.69 11.17 -9.76
CA LEU A 91 13.79 11.47 -11.19
C LEU A 91 15.16 12.09 -11.51
N ILE A 92 15.74 11.69 -12.64
CA ILE A 92 16.95 12.30 -13.20
C ILE A 92 16.56 12.97 -14.52
N PRO A 93 16.64 14.31 -14.65
CA PRO A 93 16.38 14.99 -15.91
C PRO A 93 17.28 14.47 -17.03
N VAL A 94 16.70 14.25 -18.21
CA VAL A 94 17.44 13.81 -19.40
C VAL A 94 17.79 15.03 -20.23
N GLY A 95 19.07 15.20 -20.56
CA GLY A 95 19.53 16.27 -21.46
C GLY A 95 19.18 15.97 -22.92
N THR A 96 18.96 17.00 -23.71
CA THR A 96 18.55 16.91 -25.14
C THR A 96 19.56 16.18 -26.05
N ASN A 97 20.77 15.90 -25.56
CA ASN A 97 21.88 15.33 -26.33
C ASN A 97 22.27 13.90 -25.91
N GLU A 98 21.48 13.25 -25.06
CA GLU A 98 21.66 11.81 -24.84
C GLU A 98 21.26 11.08 -26.13
N PRO A 99 22.17 10.33 -26.79
CA PRO A 99 21.77 9.52 -27.92
C PRO A 99 20.68 8.56 -27.45
N ASP A 100 19.57 8.50 -28.19
CA ASP A 100 18.55 7.48 -28.03
C ASP A 100 19.22 6.11 -28.29
N PHE A 101 19.86 5.55 -27.26
CA PHE A 101 20.13 4.13 -27.19
C PHE A 101 18.77 3.46 -27.06
N GLU A 102 18.21 3.19 -28.22
CA GLU A 102 17.07 2.34 -28.52
C GLU A 102 15.86 2.58 -27.62
N ASP A 103 14.95 3.38 -28.17
CA ASP A 103 13.52 3.22 -27.96
C ASP A 103 13.09 1.79 -28.29
N ASP A 104 13.23 0.89 -27.32
CA ASP A 104 12.54 -0.40 -27.28
C ASP A 104 11.33 -0.27 -26.34
N GLY A 105 10.49 0.77 -26.53
CA GLY A 105 9.42 1.05 -25.58
C GLY A 105 8.21 1.86 -26.08
N ILE A 106 8.28 2.61 -27.18
CA ILE A 106 7.08 3.15 -27.86
C ILE A 106 6.37 1.97 -28.55
N GLY A 107 5.64 1.20 -27.76
CA GLY A 107 4.91 0.03 -28.27
C GLY A 107 4.42 -0.95 -27.23
N SER A 108 4.93 -0.96 -26.00
CA SER A 108 4.42 -1.87 -24.97
C SER A 108 3.23 -1.28 -24.20
N ILE A 109 2.16 -0.94 -24.95
CA ILE A 109 0.78 -1.04 -24.45
C ILE A 109 0.43 -2.53 -24.19
N HIS A 110 1.28 -3.47 -24.60
CA HIS A 110 1.17 -4.89 -24.31
C HIS A 110 2.35 -5.41 -23.47
N GLY A 111 2.48 -4.85 -22.27
CA GLY A 111 3.10 -5.50 -21.12
C GLY A 111 2.04 -5.86 -20.09
N ASN A 112 0.92 -6.45 -20.51
CA ASN A 112 0.16 -7.35 -19.62
C ASN A 112 1.06 -8.57 -19.38
N GLU A 113 2.20 -8.38 -18.71
CA GLU A 113 2.59 -9.36 -17.73
C GLU A 113 1.38 -9.42 -16.83
N THR A 114 0.62 -10.49 -16.98
CA THR A 114 -0.31 -10.97 -15.98
C THR A 114 0.57 -11.34 -14.79
N GLN A 115 1.18 -10.34 -14.14
CA GLN A 115 1.53 -10.42 -12.75
C GLN A 115 0.19 -10.70 -12.11
N GLU A 116 -0.05 -11.98 -11.82
CA GLU A 116 -1.25 -12.41 -11.11
C GLU A 116 -1.37 -11.51 -9.90
N LYS A 117 -2.27 -10.53 -9.99
CA LYS A 117 -2.49 -9.60 -8.90
C LYS A 117 -2.92 -10.48 -7.75
N PRO A 118 -2.15 -10.52 -6.64
CA PRO A 118 -2.50 -11.39 -5.54
C PRO A 118 -3.93 -11.09 -5.10
N ALA A 119 -4.65 -12.13 -4.69
CA ALA A 119 -6.04 -11.97 -4.29
C ALA A 119 -6.12 -10.99 -3.12
N SER A 120 -6.67 -9.80 -3.38
CA SER A 120 -6.91 -8.73 -2.42
C SER A 120 -8.39 -8.38 -2.42
N PHE A 121 -8.93 -7.94 -1.28
CA PHE A 121 -10.27 -7.36 -1.23
C PHE A 121 -10.31 -6.12 -0.35
N ALA A 122 -11.16 -5.18 -0.74
CA ALA A 122 -11.47 -4.01 0.05
C ALA A 122 -12.92 -4.07 0.49
N LYS A 123 -13.18 -3.90 1.79
CA LYS A 123 -14.52 -3.78 2.33
C LYS A 123 -14.63 -2.51 3.17
N THR A 124 -15.63 -1.68 2.88
CA THR A 124 -16.03 -0.61 3.79
C THR A 124 -16.63 -1.24 5.05
N LEU A 125 -16.07 -0.90 6.22
CA LEU A 125 -16.57 -1.41 7.50
C LEU A 125 -18.00 -0.92 7.73
N THR A 126 -18.86 -1.86 8.13
CA THR A 126 -20.19 -1.50 8.64
C THR A 126 -20.09 -1.16 10.13
N GLN A 127 -21.11 -0.51 10.68
CA GLN A 127 -21.19 -0.24 12.11
C GLN A 127 -21.03 -1.51 12.96
N SER A 128 -21.59 -2.64 12.51
CA SER A 128 -21.46 -3.92 13.21
C SER A 128 -20.03 -4.47 13.23
N ASP A 129 -19.23 -4.18 12.21
CA ASP A 129 -17.81 -4.54 12.19
C ASP A 129 -17.02 -3.68 13.19
N ALA A 130 -17.39 -2.42 13.40
CA ALA A 130 -16.65 -1.49 14.27
C ALA A 130 -17.10 -1.47 15.74
N ASN A 131 -18.19 -2.16 16.08
CA ASN A 131 -18.71 -2.17 17.45
C ASN A 131 -17.87 -3.06 18.39
N ASN A 132 -17.61 -2.58 19.61
CA ASN A 132 -16.94 -3.35 20.65
C ASN A 132 -17.77 -4.59 21.03
N GLY A 133 -17.34 -5.77 20.55
CA GLY A 133 -18.04 -7.05 20.71
C GLY A 133 -18.47 -7.69 19.39
N GLY A 134 -18.47 -6.94 18.29
CA GLY A 134 -18.66 -7.42 16.92
C GLY A 134 -17.36 -7.96 16.32
N GLY A 135 -17.46 -9.01 15.51
CA GLY A 135 -16.36 -9.46 14.65
C GLY A 135 -16.51 -8.87 13.26
N PHE A 136 -15.44 -8.89 12.48
CA PHE A 136 -15.47 -8.49 11.07
C PHE A 136 -16.14 -9.57 10.22
N SER A 137 -17.19 -9.21 9.49
CA SER A 137 -17.83 -10.13 8.55
C SER A 137 -17.06 -10.20 7.22
N VAL A 138 -16.51 -11.37 6.90
CA VAL A 138 -15.75 -11.59 5.67
C VAL A 138 -16.68 -12.14 4.59
N PRO A 139 -16.75 -11.54 3.38
CA PRO A 139 -17.47 -12.14 2.26
C PRO A 139 -16.92 -13.53 1.94
N ARG A 140 -17.81 -14.49 1.63
CA ARG A 140 -17.44 -15.90 1.44
C ARG A 140 -16.33 -16.08 0.41
N TYR A 141 -16.49 -15.47 -0.77
CA TYR A 141 -15.50 -15.51 -1.84
C TYR A 141 -14.11 -15.06 -1.36
N CYS A 142 -14.04 -14.01 -0.52
CA CYS A 142 -12.76 -13.50 0.00
C CYS A 142 -12.11 -14.48 0.99
N ALA A 143 -12.90 -15.07 1.89
CA ALA A 143 -12.39 -16.04 2.84
C ALA A 143 -11.85 -17.31 2.15
N GLU A 144 -12.50 -17.78 1.09
CA GLU A 144 -12.11 -19.00 0.36
C GLU A 144 -10.91 -18.78 -0.58
N THR A 145 -10.69 -17.55 -1.06
CA THR A 145 -9.59 -17.22 -1.98
C THR A 145 -8.32 -16.70 -1.29
N ILE A 146 -8.47 -15.98 -0.18
CA ILE A 146 -7.35 -15.24 0.45
C ILE A 146 -6.80 -15.98 1.66
N PHE A 147 -7.66 -16.56 2.50
CA PHE A 147 -7.19 -17.23 3.71
C PHE A 147 -6.68 -18.65 3.41
N PRO A 148 -5.80 -19.20 4.27
CA PRO A 148 -5.55 -20.63 4.27
C PRO A 148 -6.88 -21.40 4.38
N ARG A 149 -6.92 -22.57 3.74
CA ARG A 149 -8.15 -23.39 3.71
C ARG A 149 -8.56 -23.74 5.14
N LEU A 150 -9.83 -23.48 5.45
CA LEU A 150 -10.43 -23.80 6.73
C LEU A 150 -10.82 -25.29 6.75
N ASP A 151 -10.53 -25.98 7.85
CA ASP A 151 -11.03 -27.33 8.06
C ASP A 151 -12.51 -27.28 8.47
N TYR A 152 -13.39 -27.63 7.52
CA TYR A 152 -14.84 -27.63 7.73
C TYR A 152 -15.36 -28.87 8.48
N SER A 153 -14.50 -29.85 8.77
CA SER A 153 -14.89 -31.04 9.55
C SER A 153 -14.97 -30.78 11.06
N ALA A 154 -14.29 -29.74 11.54
CA ALA A 154 -14.36 -29.28 12.93
C ALA A 154 -15.70 -28.57 13.23
N ASP A 155 -16.11 -28.54 14.51
CA ASP A 155 -17.30 -27.79 14.95
C ASP A 155 -17.02 -26.92 16.21
N PRO A 156 -17.03 -25.58 16.08
CA PRO A 156 -17.09 -24.82 14.83
C PRO A 156 -15.74 -24.85 14.07
N PRO A 157 -15.74 -24.75 12.73
CA PRO A 157 -14.52 -24.56 11.94
C PRO A 157 -13.77 -23.27 12.33
N VAL A 158 -12.51 -23.39 12.76
CA VAL A 158 -11.68 -22.27 13.24
C VAL A 158 -10.23 -22.35 12.77
N GLN A 159 -9.59 -21.20 12.59
CA GLN A 159 -8.14 -21.11 12.39
C GLN A 159 -7.59 -19.75 12.87
N THR A 160 -6.27 -19.66 13.02
CA THR A 160 -5.57 -18.40 13.27
C THR A 160 -5.07 -17.83 11.96
N ILE A 161 -5.36 -16.55 11.71
CA ILE A 161 -4.81 -15.78 10.59
C ILE A 161 -3.80 -14.78 11.14
N LEU A 162 -2.63 -14.71 10.50
CA LEU A 162 -1.63 -13.68 10.75
C LEU A 162 -1.58 -12.77 9.52
N ALA A 163 -1.70 -11.47 9.73
CA ALA A 163 -1.55 -10.46 8.68
C ALA A 163 -0.51 -9.43 9.10
N LYS A 164 0.20 -8.84 8.14
CA LYS A 164 1.09 -7.71 8.40
C LYS A 164 0.46 -6.44 7.85
N ASP A 165 0.54 -5.35 8.59
CA ASP A 165 0.06 -4.05 8.12
C ASP A 165 1.15 -3.28 7.33
N VAL A 166 0.81 -2.05 6.95
CA VAL A 166 1.69 -1.15 6.18
C VAL A 166 2.94 -0.67 6.95
N HIS A 167 3.07 -1.01 8.22
CA HIS A 167 4.24 -0.71 9.04
C HIS A 167 5.04 -1.97 9.39
N GLY A 168 4.57 -3.13 8.92
CA GLY A 168 5.15 -4.44 9.20
C GLY A 168 4.74 -5.03 10.56
N GLU A 169 3.80 -4.40 11.27
CA GLU A 169 3.23 -4.92 12.50
C GLU A 169 2.38 -6.15 12.19
N THR A 170 2.55 -7.22 12.99
CA THR A 170 1.85 -8.48 12.77
C THR A 170 0.61 -8.57 13.65
N TRP A 171 -0.54 -8.68 13.00
CA TRP A 171 -1.85 -8.79 13.62
C TRP A 171 -2.34 -10.22 13.59
N LYS A 172 -2.84 -10.70 14.74
CA LYS A 172 -3.36 -12.06 14.90
C LYS A 172 -4.88 -12.03 15.01
N PHE A 173 -5.55 -12.75 14.13
CA PHE A 173 -7.00 -12.85 14.09
C PHE A 173 -7.47 -14.29 14.25
N ARG A 174 -8.56 -14.48 15.00
CA ARG A 174 -9.31 -15.74 14.98
C ARG A 174 -10.33 -15.71 13.85
N HIS A 175 -10.12 -16.52 12.82
CA HIS A 175 -11.09 -16.77 11.76
C HIS A 175 -12.00 -17.94 12.17
N ILE A 176 -13.32 -17.74 12.11
CA ILE A 176 -14.34 -18.74 12.44
C ILE A 176 -15.45 -18.75 11.40
N TYR A 177 -15.95 -19.93 11.03
CA TYR A 177 -17.14 -20.10 10.19
C TYR A 177 -18.31 -20.60 11.05
N ARG A 178 -19.27 -19.73 11.37
CA ARG A 178 -20.37 -20.04 12.32
C ARG A 178 -21.64 -19.23 12.05
N GLY A 179 -22.68 -19.49 12.84
CA GLY A 179 -23.96 -18.78 12.80
C GLY A 179 -25.00 -19.44 11.89
N THR A 180 -26.19 -18.85 11.82
CA THR A 180 -27.32 -19.35 11.03
C THR A 180 -27.93 -18.19 10.23
N PRO A 181 -27.74 -18.12 8.90
CA PRO A 181 -26.87 -18.97 8.09
C PRO A 181 -25.38 -18.79 8.47
N ARG A 182 -24.55 -19.81 8.16
CA ARG A 182 -23.11 -19.79 8.50
C ARG A 182 -22.38 -18.71 7.70
N ARG A 183 -21.50 -17.95 8.37
CA ARG A 183 -20.71 -16.83 7.81
C ARG A 183 -19.26 -16.89 8.30
N HIS A 184 -18.36 -16.34 7.50
CA HIS A 184 -16.95 -16.16 7.87
C HIS A 184 -16.78 -14.90 8.71
N LEU A 185 -16.11 -15.02 9.85
CA LEU A 185 -15.89 -13.92 10.78
C LEU A 185 -14.42 -13.88 11.22
N LEU A 186 -13.84 -12.68 11.34
CA LEU A 186 -12.66 -12.46 12.19
C LEU A 186 -13.16 -11.96 13.55
N THR A 187 -12.89 -12.71 14.62
CA THR A 187 -13.37 -12.37 15.97
C THR A 187 -12.26 -11.88 16.87
N THR A 188 -11.54 -12.78 17.55
CA THR A 188 -10.48 -12.40 18.50
C THR A 188 -9.37 -11.68 17.75
N GLY A 189 -8.88 -10.57 18.31
CA GLY A 189 -7.87 -9.69 17.70
C GLY A 189 -8.44 -8.58 16.81
N TRP A 190 -9.68 -8.71 16.33
CA TRP A 190 -10.30 -7.71 15.46
C TRP A 190 -10.56 -6.37 16.16
N SER A 191 -11.20 -6.39 17.34
CA SER A 191 -11.47 -5.16 18.09
C SER A 191 -10.18 -4.44 18.50
N THR A 192 -9.12 -5.17 18.86
CA THR A 192 -7.80 -4.61 19.14
C THR A 192 -7.23 -3.90 17.92
N PHE A 193 -7.32 -4.52 16.74
CA PHE A 193 -6.90 -3.91 15.48
C PHE A 193 -7.65 -2.62 15.17
N VAL A 194 -8.98 -2.63 15.25
CA VAL A 194 -9.81 -1.43 14.99
C VAL A 194 -9.54 -0.31 15.98
N ASN A 195 -9.36 -0.63 17.27
CA ASN A 195 -9.08 0.37 18.30
C ASN A 195 -7.69 1.00 18.14
N HIS A 196 -6.72 0.23 17.63
CA HIS A 196 -5.39 0.74 17.34
C HIS A 196 -5.38 1.61 16.07
N LYS A 197 -6.00 1.12 15.01
CA LYS A 197 -6.11 1.77 13.71
C LYS A 197 -7.27 2.77 13.73
N LYS A 198 -7.04 3.96 14.30
CA LYS A 198 -8.01 5.08 14.46
C LYS A 198 -8.99 5.20 13.28
N GLY A 199 -10.11 4.48 13.33
CA GLY A 199 -11.22 4.52 12.37
C GLY A 199 -10.86 4.35 10.87
N TRP A 200 -10.34 3.20 10.43
CA TRP A 200 -10.14 2.93 8.99
C TRP A 200 -10.77 1.62 8.48
N LYS A 201 -11.02 1.58 7.16
CA LYS A 201 -11.51 0.44 6.37
C LYS A 201 -10.45 -0.67 6.36
N ALA A 202 -10.73 -1.83 6.95
CA ALA A 202 -9.77 -2.93 6.91
C ALA A 202 -9.60 -3.50 5.50
N GLN A 203 -8.36 -3.55 5.04
CA GLN A 203 -7.93 -4.44 3.98
C GLN A 203 -7.18 -5.61 4.63
N VAL A 204 -7.53 -6.84 4.24
CA VAL A 204 -6.81 -8.03 4.70
C VAL A 204 -6.05 -8.57 3.51
N GLU A 205 -4.73 -8.50 3.56
CA GLU A 205 -3.85 -9.07 2.55
C GLU A 205 -3.13 -10.31 3.09
N LYS A 206 -2.91 -11.29 2.21
CA LYS A 206 -2.16 -12.52 2.49
C LYS A 206 -0.68 -12.28 2.16
N LYS A 207 0.21 -12.60 3.11
CA LYS A 207 1.64 -12.78 2.83
C LYS A 207 1.87 -14.28 2.54
N ILE A 208 2.35 -14.60 1.33
CA ILE A 208 2.90 -15.94 1.00
C ILE A 208 4.36 -15.96 1.44
#